data_AF-A0A4E9FI12-F1
#
_entry.id   AF-A0A4E9FI12-F1
#
_cell.length_a   1.000
_cell.length_b   1.000
_cell.length_c   1.000
_cell.angle_alpha   90.00
_cell.angle_beta   90.00
_cell.angle_gamma   90.00
#
_symmetry.space_group_name_H-M   'P 1'
#
loop_
_entity.id
_entity.type
_entity.pdbx_description
1 polymer ?
#
loop_
_entity_poly.entity_id
_entity_poly.type
_entity_poly.pdbx_seq_one_letter_code
_entity_poly.pdbx_strand_id
1 'polypeptide(L)' 'MMKVFDESLPRRPWDNFHFVEFHEVMQKADSIDSGELSFAVQSLLEIPDQYNIVRQLGLLRSVSPIPEYSP' A
#
# COMPACT_ATOMS: atom_id res chain seq x y z
N MET A 1 0.49 -1.07 -18.88
CA MET A 1 -0.21 -2.33 -18.52
C MET A 1 -0.52 -2.37 -17.04
N MET A 2 0.45 -2.19 -16.13
CA MET A 2 0.19 -2.21 -14.68
C MET A 2 -0.69 -1.06 -14.17
N LYS A 3 -0.54 0.16 -14.71
CA LYS A 3 -1.44 1.30 -14.41
C LYS A 3 -2.93 1.01 -14.68
N VAL A 4 -3.25 0.13 -15.64
CA VAL A 4 -4.64 -0.26 -15.95
C VAL A 4 -5.20 -1.21 -14.88
N PHE A 5 -4.35 -2.07 -14.29
CA PHE A 5 -4.74 -2.95 -13.19
C PHE A 5 -5.03 -2.16 -11.91
N ASP A 6 -4.28 -1.08 -11.71
CA ASP A 6 -4.50 -0.08 -10.68
C ASP A 6 -5.90 0.56 -10.82
N GLU A 7 -6.18 1.16 -11.97
CA GLU A 7 -7.34 2.05 -12.11
C GLU A 7 -8.67 1.35 -12.45
N SER A 8 -8.65 0.17 -13.09
CA SER A 8 -9.83 -0.26 -13.88
C SER A 8 -10.26 -1.72 -13.71
N LEU A 9 -9.83 -2.39 -12.65
CA LEU A 9 -10.20 -3.79 -12.39
C LEU A 9 -11.70 -3.92 -12.00
N PRO A 10 -12.60 -4.42 -12.89
CA PRO A 10 -14.05 -4.25 -12.75
C PRO A 10 -14.72 -5.10 -11.65
N ARG A 11 -13.98 -6.03 -11.03
CA ARG A 11 -14.53 -7.03 -10.09
C ARG A 11 -14.07 -6.83 -8.65
N ARG A 12 -13.29 -5.77 -8.35
CA ARG A 12 -12.80 -5.55 -7.00
C ARG A 12 -13.85 -4.83 -6.16
N PRO A 13 -14.16 -5.32 -4.95
CA PRO A 13 -15.15 -4.68 -4.06
C PRO A 13 -14.66 -3.35 -3.48
N TRP A 14 -13.34 -3.12 -3.50
CA TRP A 14 -12.68 -1.89 -3.08
C TRP A 14 -11.28 -1.83 -3.69
N ASP A 15 -10.67 -0.66 -3.65
CA ASP A 15 -9.34 -0.46 -4.19
C ASP A 15 -8.27 -1.01 -3.25
N ASN A 16 -7.69 -2.15 -3.59
CA ASN A 16 -6.78 -2.93 -2.75
C ASN A 16 -5.44 -3.25 -3.42
N PHE A 17 -5.11 -2.54 -4.50
CA PHE A 17 -3.91 -2.75 -5.28
C PHE A 17 -3.44 -1.39 -5.77
N HIS A 18 -2.20 -1.04 -5.43
CA HIS A 18 -1.55 0.19 -5.86
C HIS A 18 -0.31 -0.15 -6.69
N PHE A 19 -0.12 0.47 -7.87
CA PHE A 19 1.08 0.28 -8.68
C PHE A 19 1.96 1.54 -8.73
N VAL A 20 3.24 1.37 -8.39
CA VAL A 20 4.27 2.41 -8.55
C VAL A 20 5.33 1.98 -9.56
N GLU A 21 5.55 2.80 -10.58
CA GLU A 21 6.58 2.57 -11.58
C GLU A 21 7.96 3.02 -11.08
N PHE A 22 8.63 2.15 -10.32
CA PHE A 22 9.93 2.46 -9.68
C PHE A 22 10.95 3.12 -10.63
N HIS A 23 11.10 2.57 -11.85
CA HIS A 23 12.07 3.10 -12.81
C HIS A 23 11.76 4.55 -13.22
N GLU A 24 10.48 4.86 -13.47
CA GLU A 24 10.02 6.20 -13.81
C GLU A 24 10.26 7.18 -12.66
N VAL A 25 10.02 6.75 -11.42
CA VAL A 25 10.23 7.57 -10.22
C VAL A 25 11.72 7.91 -10.05
N MET A 26 12.58 6.90 -10.13
CA MET A 26 14.03 7.12 -9.96
C MET A 26 14.65 7.91 -11.12
N GLN A 27 14.16 7.73 -12.35
CA GLN A 27 14.65 8.48 -13.51
C GLN A 27 14.36 9.98 -13.42
N LYS A 28 13.28 10.38 -12.75
CA LYS A 28 12.87 11.79 -12.58
C LYS A 28 13.50 12.46 -11.35
N ALA A 29 14.19 11.72 -10.51
CA ALA A 29 14.73 12.23 -9.26
C ALA A 29 16.04 13.02 -9.48
N ASP A 30 16.17 14.16 -8.79
CA ASP A 30 17.39 14.98 -8.84
C ASP A 30 18.56 14.35 -8.07
N SER A 31 18.24 13.49 -7.10
CA SER A 31 19.20 12.73 -6.28
C SER A 31 18.58 11.40 -5.81
N ILE A 32 19.44 10.48 -5.36
CA ILE A 32 18.99 9.19 -4.80
C ILE A 32 18.03 9.41 -3.63
N ASP A 33 18.40 10.23 -2.65
CA ASP A 33 17.56 10.53 -1.48
C ASP A 33 16.18 11.09 -1.88
N SER A 34 16.13 11.98 -2.87
CA SER A 34 14.87 12.54 -3.38
C SER A 34 14.02 11.48 -4.10
N GLY A 35 14.67 10.54 -4.79
CA GLY A 35 14.02 9.42 -5.47
C GLY A 35 13.45 8.42 -4.49
N GLU A 36 14.20 8.06 -3.44
CA GLU A 36 13.74 7.18 -2.37
C GLU A 36 12.54 7.78 -1.62
N LEU A 37 12.61 9.08 -1.28
CA LEU A 37 11.48 9.78 -0.66
C LEU A 37 10.25 9.79 -1.57
N SER A 38 10.44 10.13 -2.85
CA SER A 38 9.34 10.16 -3.83
C SER A 38 8.73 8.77 -4.03
N PHE A 39 9.56 7.73 -4.08
CA PHE A 39 9.13 6.35 -4.20
C PHE A 39 8.35 5.90 -2.98
N ALA A 40 8.82 6.21 -1.77
CA ALA A 40 8.13 5.88 -0.52
C ALA A 40 6.77 6.57 -0.43
N VAL A 41 6.69 7.87 -0.76
CA VAL A 41 5.43 8.62 -0.76
C VAL A 41 4.44 8.03 -1.75
N GLN A 42 4.86 7.75 -2.99
CA GLN A 42 3.99 7.14 -3.99
C GLN A 42 3.54 5.75 -3.53
N SER A 43 4.45 4.91 -3.02
CA SER A 43 4.14 3.54 -2.60
C SER A 43 3.13 3.47 -1.45
N LEU A 44 3.06 4.51 -0.62
CA LEU A 44 2.19 4.56 0.56
C LEU A 44 0.92 5.39 0.34
N LEU A 45 0.71 5.97 -0.84
CA LEU A 45 -0.34 6.95 -1.11
C LEU A 45 -1.74 6.43 -0.78
N GLU A 46 -2.03 5.19 -1.15
CA GLU A 46 -3.35 4.57 -0.95
C GLU A 46 -3.50 3.82 0.38
N ILE A 47 -2.41 3.60 1.12
CA ILE A 47 -2.41 2.81 2.35
C ILE A 47 -3.39 3.34 3.41
N PRO A 48 -3.54 4.66 3.65
CA PRO A 48 -4.52 5.17 4.61
C PRO A 48 -5.96 4.75 4.30
N ASP A 49 -6.38 4.87 3.05
CA ASP A 49 -7.74 4.54 2.62
C ASP A 49 -7.96 3.02 2.60
N GLN A 50 -6.98 2.27 2.07
CA GLN A 50 -6.97 0.81 2.11
C GLN A 50 -7.10 0.29 3.54
N TYR A 51 -6.34 0.85 4.49
CA TYR A 51 -6.41 0.48 5.90
C TYR A 51 -7.80 0.74 6.49
N ASN A 52 -8.38 1.92 6.22
CA ASN A 52 -9.71 2.28 6.71
C ASN A 52 -10.77 1.31 6.20
N ILE A 53 -10.73 0.92 4.92
CA ILE A 53 -11.65 -0.06 4.34
C ILE A 53 -11.46 -1.44 4.99
N VAL A 54 -10.22 -1.89 5.16
CA VAL A 54 -9.91 -3.15 5.86
C VAL A 54 -10.45 -3.15 7.29
N ARG A 55 -10.41 -2.02 8.02
CA ARG A 55 -11.05 -1.90 9.34
C ARG A 55 -12.56 -2.00 9.25
N GLN A 56 -13.19 -1.26 8.34
CA GLN A 56 -14.65 -1.23 8.18
C GLN A 56 -15.22 -2.61 7.79
N LEU A 57 -14.48 -3.37 6.98
CA LEU A 57 -14.84 -4.72 6.57
C LEU A 57 -14.55 -5.77 7.65
N GLY A 58 -13.97 -5.39 8.80
CA GLY A 58 -13.62 -6.33 9.87
C GLY A 58 -12.52 -7.33 9.49
N LEU A 59 -11.66 -6.98 8.52
CA LEU A 59 -10.63 -7.86 7.99
C LEU A 59 -9.33 -7.83 8.81
N LEU A 60 -9.18 -6.85 9.72
CA LEU A 60 -8.09 -6.86 10.70
C LEU A 60 -8.37 -7.93 11.75
N ARG A 61 -7.50 -8.95 11.81
CA ARG A 61 -7.51 -9.91 12.92
C ARG A 61 -7.21 -9.16 14.22
N SER A 62 -8.03 -9.37 15.25
CA SER A 62 -7.55 -9.16 16.62
C SER A 62 -6.41 -10.14 16.84
N VAL A 63 -5.20 -9.66 17.05
CA VAL A 63 -4.14 -10.50 17.57
C VAL A 63 -4.65 -11.01 18.92
N SER A 64 -4.98 -12.30 19.02
CA SER A 64 -5.22 -12.91 20.33
C SER A 64 -4.00 -12.59 21.19
N PRO A 65 -4.16 -12.10 22.43
CA PRO A 65 -3.02 -11.84 23.30
C PRO A 65 -2.07 -13.03 23.23
N ILE A 66 -0.79 -12.77 22.97
CA ILE A 66 0.26 -13.80 23.07
C ILE A 66 0.06 -14.42 24.45
N PRO A 67 -0.17 -15.74 24.58
CA PRO A 67 -0.33 -16.36 25.88
C PRO A 67 0.87 -15.97 26.73
N GLU A 68 0.61 -15.25 27.81
CA GLU A 68 1.64 -14.85 28.77
C GLU A 68 2.28 -16.16 29.24
N TYR A 69 3.55 -16.38 28.87
CA TYR A 69 4.27 -17.57 29.29
C TYR A 69 4.46 -17.43 30.80
N SER A 70 3.58 -18.07 31.56
CA SER A 70 3.74 -18.19 33.00
C SER A 70 4.96 -19.08 33.25
N PRO A 71 5.92 -18.63 34.07
CA PRO A 71 7.18 -19.34 34.31
C PRO A 71 6.99 -20.72 34.94
#